data_AF-A0A9Q9AVS1-F1
#
_entry.id   AF-A0A9Q9AVS1-F1
#
_cell.length_a   1.000
_cell.length_b   1.000
_cell.length_c   1.000
_cell.angle_alpha   90.00
_cell.angle_beta   90.00
_cell.angle_gamma   90.00
#
_symmetry.space_group_name_H-M   'P 1'
#
loop_
_entity.id
_entity.type
_entity.pdbx_description
1 polymer ?
#
loop_
_entity_poly.entity_id
_entity_poly.type
_entity_poly.pdbx_seq_one_letter_code
_entity_poly.pdbx_strand_id
1 'polypeptide(L)'
;MSTLQKFVPPAALLGLSSASLLTAYIASFTLVTVPSIETGTTKESATSAAQQWRRAFKLGGTFAPPFAITCAACFTFLAVQTRGIVGRYPISPSALYTTAAILAPSIVPYTIAVMAPSTLRPLEAKATGEGSVPGDQETLDLIKKWSAQNVVRAGLAGTAAVISAFAILAQVA
;
A
#
# COMPACT_ATOMS: atom_id res chain seq x y z
N MET A 1 -28.13 -3.57 -22.53
CA MET A 1 -26.96 -3.18 -21.72
C MET A 1 -27.33 -2.01 -20.82
N SER A 2 -27.06 -2.08 -19.53
CA SER A 2 -27.26 -0.95 -18.60
C SER A 2 -26.30 0.18 -18.97
N THR A 3 -26.71 1.45 -18.82
CA THR A 3 -25.85 2.64 -19.00
C THR A 3 -24.53 2.53 -18.25
N LEU A 4 -24.54 1.83 -17.10
CA LEU A 4 -23.37 1.60 -16.27
C LEU A 4 -22.33 0.66 -16.88
N GLN A 5 -22.70 -0.24 -17.79
CA GLN A 5 -21.74 -1.19 -18.40
C GLN A 5 -20.68 -0.50 -19.27
N LYS A 6 -20.98 0.69 -19.80
CA LYS A 6 -20.03 1.51 -20.56
C LYS A 6 -18.82 1.94 -19.72
N PHE A 7 -18.95 1.96 -18.39
CA PHE A 7 -17.88 2.35 -17.47
C PHE A 7 -16.99 1.18 -17.02
N VAL A 8 -17.27 -0.06 -17.44
CA VAL A 8 -16.46 -1.23 -17.04
C VAL A 8 -15.01 -1.10 -17.53
N PRO A 9 -14.70 -0.84 -18.82
CA PRO A 9 -13.32 -0.68 -19.27
C PRO A 9 -12.55 0.47 -18.57
N PRO A 10 -13.08 1.70 -18.44
CA PRO A 10 -12.35 2.75 -17.74
C PRO A 10 -12.17 2.46 -16.25
N ALA A 11 -13.16 1.84 -15.58
CA ALA A 11 -13.00 1.44 -14.18
C ALA A 11 -11.90 0.38 -14.00
N ALA A 12 -11.80 -0.59 -14.92
CA ALA A 12 -10.74 -1.60 -14.91
C ALA A 12 -9.35 -0.95 -15.09
N LEU A 13 -9.22 -0.05 -16.05
CA LEU A 13 -7.98 0.68 -16.31
C LEU A 13 -7.56 1.53 -15.10
N LEU A 14 -8.48 2.32 -14.55
CA LEU A 14 -8.21 3.20 -13.41
C LEU A 14 -7.89 2.41 -12.14
N GLY A 15 -8.63 1.34 -11.86
CA GLY A 15 -8.38 0.48 -10.71
C GLY A 15 -7.02 -0.19 -10.77
N LEU A 16 -6.70 -0.86 -11.89
CA LEU A 16 -5.41 -1.55 -12.07
C LEU A 16 -4.23 -0.57 -12.03
N SER A 17 -4.35 0.57 -12.72
CA SER A 17 -3.29 1.59 -12.75
C SER A 17 -3.07 2.17 -11.36
N SER A 18 -4.14 2.47 -10.62
CA SER A 18 -4.05 2.99 -9.25
C SER A 18 -3.39 1.99 -8.31
N ALA A 19 -3.75 0.71 -8.38
CA ALA A 19 -3.15 -0.33 -7.54
C ALA A 19 -1.66 -0.53 -7.86
N SER A 20 -1.30 -0.50 -9.14
CA SER A 20 0.08 -0.64 -9.60
C SER A 20 0.94 0.56 -9.17
N LEU A 21 0.44 1.78 -9.35
CA LEU A 21 1.12 3.01 -8.91
C LEU A 21 1.26 3.05 -7.39
N LEU A 22 0.20 2.69 -6.64
CA LEU A 22 0.24 2.62 -5.18
C LEU A 22 1.30 1.62 -4.71
N THR A 23 1.39 0.46 -5.36
CA THR A 23 2.40 -0.56 -5.08
C THR A 23 3.81 -0.01 -5.28
N ALA A 24 4.09 0.53 -6.47
CA ALA A 24 5.40 1.08 -6.80
C ALA A 24 5.78 2.23 -5.86
N TYR A 25 4.83 3.11 -5.56
CA TYR A 25 5.02 4.23 -4.66
C TYR A 25 5.36 3.77 -3.24
N ILE A 26 4.60 2.83 -2.66
CA ILE A 26 4.90 2.28 -1.33
C ILE A 26 6.26 1.58 -1.33
N ALA A 27 6.54 0.75 -2.34
CA ALA A 27 7.80 0.01 -2.46
C ALA A 27 9.02 0.95 -2.58
N SER A 28 8.87 2.10 -3.23
CA SER A 28 9.95 3.08 -3.42
C SER A 28 10.55 3.56 -2.10
N PHE A 29 9.75 3.67 -1.03
CA PHE A 29 10.27 4.07 0.27
C PHE A 29 11.23 3.04 0.86
N THR A 30 10.98 1.75 0.64
CA THR A 30 11.87 0.67 1.09
C THR A 30 13.07 0.54 0.16
N LEU A 31 12.88 0.60 -1.15
CA LEU A 31 13.93 0.33 -2.14
C LEU A 31 14.88 1.51 -2.38
N VAL A 32 14.42 2.73 -2.16
CA VAL A 32 15.17 3.95 -2.47
C VAL A 32 15.38 4.79 -1.22
N THR A 33 14.29 5.14 -0.51
CA THR A 33 14.39 6.08 0.61
C THR A 33 15.17 5.52 1.79
N VAL A 34 14.92 4.29 2.22
CA VAL A 34 15.64 3.68 3.36
C VAL A 34 17.14 3.57 3.10
N PRO A 35 17.61 3.00 1.96
CA PRO A 35 19.04 3.01 1.64
C PRO A 35 19.65 4.41 1.61
N SER A 36 18.92 5.41 1.09
CA SER A 36 19.40 6.80 1.04
C SER A 36 19.59 7.40 2.44
N ILE A 37 18.72 7.04 3.39
CA ILE A 37 18.88 7.42 4.80
C ILE A 37 20.12 6.72 5.38
N GLU A 38 20.27 5.41 5.14
CA GLU A 38 21.37 4.61 5.70
C GLU A 38 22.76 5.05 5.20
N THR A 39 22.89 5.43 3.91
CA THR A 39 24.19 5.86 3.36
C THR A 39 24.78 7.11 4.03
N GLY A 40 23.95 7.94 4.65
CA GLY A 40 24.38 9.14 5.36
C GLY A 40 24.40 8.99 6.89
N THR A 41 24.12 7.80 7.43
CA THR A 41 23.82 7.64 8.85
C THR A 41 24.98 7.01 9.63
N THR A 42 25.47 7.72 10.65
CA THR A 42 26.29 7.18 11.73
C THR A 42 25.41 6.94 12.97
N LYS A 43 25.92 6.28 14.02
CA LYS A 43 25.17 6.12 15.28
C LYS A 43 24.73 7.47 15.86
N GLU A 44 25.59 8.47 15.78
CA GLU A 44 25.34 9.83 16.28
C GLU A 44 24.27 10.60 15.49
N SER A 45 23.92 10.14 14.27
CA SER A 45 22.92 10.77 13.42
C SER A 45 21.55 10.06 13.43
N ALA A 46 21.30 9.16 14.39
CA ALA A 46 20.05 8.40 14.47
C ALA A 46 18.80 9.29 14.56
N THR A 47 18.89 10.42 15.28
CA THR A 47 17.79 11.41 15.34
C THR A 47 17.51 12.02 13.96
N SER A 48 18.54 12.38 13.20
CA SER A 48 18.40 12.89 11.84
C SER A 48 17.79 11.84 10.91
N ALA A 49 18.20 10.57 11.04
CA ALA A 49 17.62 9.46 10.28
C ALA A 49 16.11 9.29 10.59
N ALA A 50 15.72 9.35 11.87
CA ALA A 50 14.32 9.32 12.27
C ALA A 50 13.51 10.52 11.71
N GLN A 51 14.10 11.71 11.67
CA GLN A 51 13.46 12.88 11.07
C GLN A 51 13.27 12.74 9.56
N GLN A 52 14.26 12.20 8.83
CA GLN A 52 14.14 11.92 7.40
C GLN A 52 13.07 10.85 7.13
N TRP A 53 13.09 9.76 7.91
CA TRP A 53 12.04 8.74 7.88
C TRP A 53 10.66 9.35 8.12
N ARG A 54 10.51 10.22 9.13
CA ARG A 54 9.23 10.86 9.47
C ARG A 54 8.70 11.69 8.30
N ARG A 55 9.55 12.49 7.66
CA ARG A 55 9.18 13.26 6.46
C ARG A 55 8.68 12.35 5.34
N ALA A 56 9.42 11.26 5.07
CA ALA A 56 9.02 10.27 4.07
C ALA A 56 7.68 9.60 4.41
N PHE A 57 7.49 9.17 5.66
CA PHE A 57 6.25 8.54 6.11
C PHE A 57 5.05 9.49 6.01
N LYS A 58 5.20 10.77 6.40
CA LYS A 58 4.13 11.77 6.26
C LYS A 58 3.80 12.05 4.80
N LEU A 59 4.81 12.12 3.91
CA LEU A 59 4.59 12.24 2.48
C LEU A 59 3.77 11.05 1.95
N GLY A 60 4.15 9.83 2.31
CA GLY A 60 3.40 8.62 1.96
C GLY A 60 1.97 8.63 2.48
N GLY A 61 1.74 9.16 3.69
CA GLY A 61 0.42 9.32 4.29
C GLY A 61 -0.51 10.28 3.54
N THR A 62 0.04 11.25 2.80
CA THR A 62 -0.75 12.18 1.97
C THR A 62 -1.11 11.57 0.61
N PHE A 63 -0.17 10.86 -0.02
CA PHE A 63 -0.35 10.37 -1.38
C PHE A 63 -1.02 8.98 -1.48
N ALA A 64 -0.80 8.08 -0.53
CA ALA A 64 -1.32 6.71 -0.61
C ALA A 64 -2.85 6.60 -0.48
N PRO A 65 -3.55 7.33 0.41
CA PRO A 65 -4.99 7.15 0.61
C PRO A 65 -5.86 7.42 -0.64
N PRO A 66 -5.64 8.49 -1.43
CA PRO A 66 -6.39 8.71 -2.67
C PRO A 66 -6.34 7.52 -3.66
N PHE A 67 -5.18 6.88 -3.82
CA PHE A 67 -5.05 5.70 -4.68
C PHE A 67 -5.79 4.50 -4.08
N ALA A 68 -5.69 4.26 -2.77
CA ALA A 68 -6.38 3.16 -2.11
C ALA A 68 -7.92 3.30 -2.21
N ILE A 69 -8.44 4.53 -2.07
CA ILE A 69 -9.86 4.86 -2.26
C ILE A 69 -10.27 4.60 -3.71
N THR A 70 -9.47 5.06 -4.67
CA THR A 70 -9.74 4.82 -6.11
C THR A 70 -9.79 3.33 -6.43
N CYS A 71 -8.86 2.54 -5.88
CA CYS A 71 -8.85 1.08 -6.02
C CYS A 71 -10.13 0.47 -5.46
N ALA A 72 -10.49 0.80 -4.21
CA ALA A 72 -11.67 0.27 -3.55
C ALA A 72 -12.94 0.58 -4.34
N ALA A 73 -13.10 1.83 -4.81
CA ALA A 73 -14.26 2.24 -5.60
C ALA A 73 -14.35 1.50 -6.94
N CYS A 74 -13.25 1.49 -7.72
CA CYS A 74 -13.22 0.85 -9.04
C CYS A 74 -13.45 -0.67 -8.93
N PHE A 75 -12.74 -1.34 -8.02
CA PHE A 75 -12.85 -2.79 -7.87
C PHE A 75 -14.21 -3.20 -7.26
N THR A 76 -14.78 -2.43 -6.34
CA THR A 76 -16.14 -2.69 -5.86
C THR A 76 -17.17 -2.56 -6.98
N PHE A 77 -17.06 -1.51 -7.80
CA PHE A 77 -17.92 -1.33 -8.98
C PHE A 77 -17.80 -2.52 -9.94
N LEU A 78 -16.57 -2.92 -10.30
CA LEU A 78 -16.34 -4.06 -11.19
C LEU A 78 -16.85 -5.38 -10.59
N ALA A 79 -16.70 -5.58 -9.29
CA ALA A 79 -17.23 -6.75 -8.60
C ALA A 79 -18.76 -6.84 -8.75
N VAL A 80 -19.47 -5.72 -8.64
CA VAL A 80 -20.93 -5.66 -8.83
C VAL A 80 -21.30 -5.91 -10.30
N GLN A 81 -20.60 -5.29 -11.24
CA GLN A 81 -20.91 -5.39 -12.68
C GLN A 81 -20.63 -6.78 -13.26
N THR A 82 -19.78 -7.57 -12.60
CA THR A 82 -19.41 -8.92 -13.02
C THR A 82 -20.09 -10.03 -12.22
N ARG A 83 -21.10 -9.69 -11.40
CA ARG A 83 -21.91 -10.69 -10.68
C ARG A 83 -22.61 -11.62 -11.66
N GLY A 84 -22.54 -12.92 -11.37
CA GLY A 84 -23.15 -13.96 -12.20
C GLY A 84 -22.38 -14.29 -13.49
N ILE A 85 -21.28 -13.59 -13.79
CA ILE A 85 -20.40 -13.95 -14.90
C ILE A 85 -19.56 -15.16 -14.49
N VAL A 86 -19.69 -16.26 -15.24
CA VAL A 86 -18.77 -17.40 -15.17
C VAL A 86 -17.59 -17.06 -16.07
N GLY A 87 -16.45 -16.74 -15.45
CA GLY A 87 -15.23 -16.40 -16.18
C GLY A 87 -14.49 -17.65 -16.68
N ARG A 88 -13.37 -17.42 -17.37
CA ARG A 88 -12.49 -18.49 -17.87
C ARG A 88 -11.83 -19.34 -16.76
N TYR A 89 -11.69 -18.78 -15.56
CA TYR A 89 -11.01 -19.41 -14.43
C TYR A 89 -12.01 -19.98 -13.41
N PRO A 90 -11.59 -20.92 -12.54
CA PRO A 90 -12.47 -21.51 -11.51
C PRO A 90 -12.97 -20.50 -10.46
N ILE A 91 -12.39 -19.30 -10.41
CA ILE A 91 -12.81 -18.20 -9.53
C ILE A 91 -13.53 -17.16 -10.38
N SER A 92 -14.73 -16.76 -9.96
CA SER A 92 -15.51 -15.75 -10.68
C SER A 92 -14.80 -14.38 -10.70
N PRO A 93 -14.92 -13.60 -11.79
CA PRO A 93 -14.37 -12.24 -11.84
C PRO A 93 -14.86 -11.35 -10.69
N SER A 94 -16.12 -11.52 -10.27
CA SER A 94 -16.71 -10.80 -9.15
C SER A 94 -15.99 -11.07 -7.82
N ALA A 95 -15.62 -12.32 -7.55
CA ALA A 95 -14.86 -12.69 -6.35
C ALA A 95 -13.43 -12.14 -6.39
N LEU A 96 -12.77 -12.17 -7.56
CA LEU A 96 -11.44 -11.59 -7.73
C LEU A 96 -11.45 -10.08 -7.49
N TYR A 97 -12.39 -9.34 -8.09
CA TYR A 97 -12.52 -7.90 -7.84
C TYR A 97 -12.89 -7.57 -6.41
N THR A 98 -13.76 -8.36 -5.77
CA THR A 98 -14.09 -8.19 -4.35
C THR A 98 -12.84 -8.33 -3.48
N THR A 99 -12.00 -9.33 -3.78
CA THR A 99 -10.74 -9.53 -3.07
C THR A 99 -9.79 -8.34 -3.27
N ALA A 100 -9.64 -7.86 -4.50
CA ALA A 100 -8.82 -6.69 -4.80
C ALA A 100 -9.34 -5.41 -4.11
N ALA A 101 -10.67 -5.23 -4.04
CA ALA A 101 -11.32 -4.11 -3.35
C ALA A 101 -11.05 -4.07 -1.85
N ILE A 102 -10.74 -5.23 -1.23
CA ILE A 102 -10.39 -5.33 0.19
C ILE A 102 -8.88 -5.17 0.39
N LEU A 103 -8.06 -5.83 -0.43
CA LEU A 103 -6.61 -5.86 -0.27
C LEU A 103 -5.97 -4.47 -0.37
N ALA A 104 -6.32 -3.68 -1.38
CA ALA A 104 -5.72 -2.35 -1.56
C ALA A 104 -5.95 -1.40 -0.35
N PRO A 105 -7.19 -1.21 0.16
CA PRO A 105 -7.40 -0.37 1.34
C PRO A 105 -6.91 -1.01 2.65
N SER A 106 -6.69 -2.33 2.70
CA SER A 106 -6.19 -3.03 3.91
C SER A 106 -4.80 -2.57 4.37
N ILE A 107 -4.07 -1.81 3.53
CA ILE A 107 -2.83 -1.14 3.95
C ILE A 107 -3.05 -0.23 5.17
N VAL A 108 -4.24 0.38 5.31
CA VAL A 108 -4.57 1.29 6.41
C VAL A 108 -4.70 0.55 7.74
N PRO A 109 -5.60 -0.46 7.88
CA PRO A 109 -5.68 -1.22 9.13
C PRO A 109 -4.37 -1.94 9.46
N TYR A 110 -3.61 -2.44 8.48
CA TYR A 110 -2.27 -2.99 8.73
C TYR A 110 -1.32 -1.93 9.32
N THR A 111 -1.31 -0.71 8.77
CA THR A 111 -0.47 0.38 9.27
C THR A 111 -0.83 0.75 10.71
N ILE A 112 -2.12 0.80 11.05
CA ILE A 112 -2.60 1.17 12.39
C ILE A 112 -2.35 0.04 13.40
N ALA A 113 -2.74 -1.19 13.07
CA ALA A 113 -2.74 -2.30 14.01
C ALA A 113 -1.34 -2.90 14.21
N VAL A 114 -0.55 -3.01 13.13
CA VAL A 114 0.74 -3.70 13.16
C VAL A 114 1.90 -2.72 13.26
N MET A 115 1.95 -1.72 12.39
CA MET A 115 3.10 -0.82 12.32
C MET A 115 3.08 0.24 13.42
N ALA A 116 1.91 0.84 13.71
CA ALA A 116 1.84 1.95 14.66
C ALA A 116 2.43 1.64 16.04
N PRO A 117 2.05 0.54 16.72
CA PRO A 117 2.63 0.24 18.03
C PRO A 117 4.08 -0.23 17.96
N SER A 118 4.50 -0.85 16.86
CA SER A 118 5.76 -1.60 16.81
C SER A 118 6.93 -0.89 16.15
N THR A 119 6.67 0.13 15.32
CA THR A 119 7.69 0.93 14.61
C THR A 119 7.33 2.41 14.53
N LEU A 120 6.08 2.78 14.19
CA LEU A 120 5.77 4.18 13.92
C LEU A 120 5.85 5.06 15.17
N ARG A 121 5.26 4.65 16.29
CA ARG A 121 5.26 5.46 17.52
C ARG A 121 6.67 5.66 18.08
N PRO A 122 7.53 4.62 18.22
CA PRO A 122 8.91 4.83 18.65
C PRO A 122 9.74 5.72 17.71
N LEU A 123 9.57 5.56 16.39
CA LEU A 123 10.29 6.39 15.41
C LEU A 123 9.78 7.85 15.40
N GLU A 124 8.47 8.07 15.58
CA GLU A 124 7.92 9.42 15.74
C GLU A 124 8.47 10.07 17.02
N ALA A 125 8.51 9.32 18.14
CA ALA A 125 9.09 9.77 19.40
C ALA A 125 10.57 10.17 19.24
N LYS A 126 11.37 9.37 18.52
CA LYS A 126 12.76 9.72 18.20
C LYS A 126 12.87 10.99 17.36
N ALA A 127 11.99 11.14 16.37
CA ALA A 127 12.02 12.26 15.44
C ALA A 127 11.58 13.59 16.08
N THR A 128 10.70 13.55 17.09
CA THR A 128 10.21 14.74 17.81
C THR A 128 10.96 15.01 19.11
N GLY A 129 11.59 14.00 19.71
CA GLY A 129 12.15 14.06 21.06
C GLY A 129 11.08 13.96 22.15
N GLU A 130 9.85 13.54 21.82
CA GLU A 130 8.72 13.47 22.75
C GLU A 130 8.37 12.03 23.11
N GLY A 131 8.05 11.78 24.38
CA GLY A 131 7.63 10.46 24.88
C GLY A 131 8.80 9.51 25.15
N SER A 132 8.57 8.20 24.98
CA SER A 132 9.60 7.17 25.19
C SER A 132 10.55 7.12 23.99
N VAL A 133 11.58 7.96 24.01
CA VAL A 133 12.57 8.08 22.93
C VAL A 133 13.48 6.85 22.90
N PRO A 134 13.54 6.09 21.78
CA PRO A 134 14.42 4.94 21.66
C PRO A 134 15.90 5.34 21.56
N GLY A 135 16.77 4.38 21.91
CA GLY A 135 18.21 4.54 21.75
C GLY A 135 18.63 4.67 20.28
N ASP A 136 19.87 5.12 20.03
CA ASP A 136 20.34 5.35 18.66
C ASP A 136 20.38 4.06 17.83
N GLN A 137 20.96 2.98 18.36
CA GLN A 137 21.00 1.70 17.67
C GLN A 137 19.59 1.13 17.46
N GLU A 138 18.74 1.21 18.48
CA GLU A 138 17.34 0.78 18.41
C GLU A 138 16.58 1.54 17.32
N THR A 139 16.82 2.85 17.18
CA THR A 139 16.23 3.68 16.12
C THR A 139 16.57 3.14 14.72
N LEU A 140 17.84 2.78 14.49
CA LEU A 140 18.28 2.25 13.20
C LEU A 140 17.63 0.89 12.91
N ASP A 141 17.52 0.03 13.93
CA ASP A 141 16.87 -1.27 13.81
C ASP A 141 15.36 -1.12 13.56
N LEU A 142 14.73 -0.11 14.17
CA LEU A 142 13.32 0.24 13.92
C LEU A 142 13.10 0.73 12.48
N ILE A 143 14.01 1.50 11.89
CA ILE A 143 13.92 1.92 10.47
C ILE A 143 13.98 0.68 9.55
N LYS A 144 14.88 -0.27 9.82
CA LYS A 144 14.97 -1.53 9.07
C LYS A 144 13.71 -2.37 9.22
N LYS A 145 13.19 -2.49 10.44
CA LYS A 145 11.93 -3.19 10.73
C LYS A 145 10.75 -2.53 10.00
N TRP A 146 10.67 -1.20 10.02
CA TRP A 146 9.67 -0.44 9.28
C TRP A 146 9.77 -0.71 7.79
N SER A 147 11.00 -0.76 7.25
CA SER A 147 11.26 -1.07 5.84
C SER A 147 10.68 -2.43 5.45
N ALA A 148 10.93 -3.47 6.25
CA ALA A 148 10.37 -4.81 6.04
C ALA A 148 8.83 -4.82 6.16
N GLN A 149 8.26 -4.13 7.14
CA GLN A 149 6.80 -3.99 7.27
C GLN A 149 6.18 -3.24 6.08
N ASN A 150 6.89 -2.27 5.51
CA ASN A 150 6.44 -1.50 4.37
C ASN A 150 6.45 -2.33 3.07
N VAL A 151 7.34 -3.34 2.95
CA VAL A 151 7.25 -4.35 1.87
C VAL A 151 5.92 -5.10 1.93
N VAL A 152 5.43 -5.45 3.12
CA VAL A 152 4.12 -6.09 3.28
C VAL A 152 3.00 -5.17 2.78
N ARG A 153 3.06 -3.86 3.08
CA ARG A 153 2.09 -2.88 2.54
C ARG A 153 2.12 -2.83 1.02
N ALA A 154 3.31 -2.79 0.42
CA ALA A 154 3.45 -2.86 -1.03
C ALA A 154 2.89 -4.17 -1.59
N GLY A 155 3.14 -5.31 -0.91
CA GLY A 155 2.61 -6.61 -1.28
C GLY A 155 1.08 -6.69 -1.27
N LEU A 156 0.42 -6.08 -0.28
CA LEU A 156 -1.05 -6.00 -0.23
C LEU A 156 -1.62 -5.26 -1.45
N ALA A 157 -1.08 -4.09 -1.76
CA ALA A 157 -1.49 -3.32 -2.94
C ALA A 157 -1.13 -4.04 -4.26
N GLY A 158 0.05 -4.68 -4.32
CA GLY A 158 0.53 -5.38 -5.50
C GLY A 158 -0.29 -6.63 -5.80
N THR A 159 -0.68 -7.36 -4.76
CA THR A 159 -1.58 -8.50 -4.89
C THR A 159 -2.95 -8.07 -5.39
N ALA A 160 -3.47 -6.93 -4.93
CA ALA A 160 -4.71 -6.36 -5.49
C ALA A 160 -4.57 -6.04 -7.00
N ALA A 161 -3.45 -5.46 -7.42
CA ALA A 161 -3.16 -5.20 -8.83
C ALA A 161 -3.15 -6.51 -9.65
N VAL A 162 -2.38 -7.50 -9.22
CA VAL A 162 -2.30 -8.81 -9.89
C VAL A 162 -3.67 -9.49 -9.98
N ILE A 163 -4.40 -9.61 -8.87
CA ILE A 163 -5.73 -10.24 -8.85
C ILE A 163 -6.71 -9.51 -9.77
N SER A 164 -6.68 -8.17 -9.80
CA SER A 164 -7.52 -7.39 -10.70
C SER A 164 -7.16 -7.62 -12.18
N ALA A 165 -5.88 -7.76 -12.52
CA ALA A 165 -5.44 -8.11 -13.87
C ALA A 165 -5.96 -9.50 -14.28
N PHE A 166 -5.90 -10.49 -13.38
CA PHE A 166 -6.52 -11.80 -13.61
C PHE A 166 -8.04 -11.69 -13.82
N ALA A 167 -8.73 -10.84 -13.06
CA ALA A 167 -10.17 -10.61 -13.20
C ALA A 167 -10.54 -9.95 -14.54
N ILE A 168 -9.69 -9.08 -15.08
CA ILE A 168 -9.84 -8.49 -16.41
C ILE A 168 -9.72 -9.60 -17.47
N LEU A 169 -8.65 -10.39 -17.41
CA LEU A 169 -8.40 -11.48 -18.35
C LEU A 169 -9.46 -12.58 -18.29
N ALA A 170 -10.07 -12.80 -17.13
CA ALA A 170 -11.12 -13.80 -16.94
C ALA A 170 -12.43 -13.49 -17.70
N GLN A 171 -12.65 -12.22 -18.08
CA GLN A 171 -13.87 -11.75 -18.75
C GLN A 171 -13.75 -11.68 -20.27
N VAL A 172 -12.54 -11.74 -20.83
CA VAL A 172 -12.30 -11.73 -22.28
C VAL A 172 -12.38 -13.17 -22.77
N ALA A 173 -13.56 -13.55 -23.29
CA ALA A 173 -13.81 -14.79 -24.02
C ALA A 173 -14.42 -14.45 -25.38
#